data_AF-A0A0D1YWK0-F1
#
_entry.id   AF-A0A0D1YWK0-F1
#
_cell.length_a   1.000
_cell.length_b   1.000
_cell.length_c   1.000
_cell.angle_alpha   90.00
_cell.angle_beta   90.00
_cell.angle_gamma   90.00
#
_symmetry.space_group_name_H-M   'P 1'
#
loop_
_entity.id
_entity.type
_entity.pdbx_description
1 polymer ?
#
loop_
_entity_poly.entity_id
_entity_poly.type
_entity_poly.pdbx_seq_one_letter_code
_entity_poly.pdbx_strand_id
1 'polypeptide(L)'
;MRGWASFFVYFRHFSSATHPNLLYGYGANRLNMWIVQLPFLRLIVAGPAMVSLFFIVSGYSLSWAPLKALHAREGGGAEAALLRLSSATFRRAARLFLPAVVSSFLIMWCVLFGLYDRGQLAFTVKDMPGYREPQPPLLRTLPWHVQFKDWMRATWAFLNVWAPSKHTYDVHLWTLSVEFRCSIVLFAALVAFVRCRPLVRAVLLFAMVVYCHYSDYWQGWLFFAGSFLAQLKFIQEDGRAAASAASPGAALLPTAGAVAVENHVISLQEKPLPQPQPTLSTAFQRLSWPDVLRVLCFTLGLFLLSAPDYNFSHTAPGYIWLSQTLPPPTWPENWRILHCLGSFFAVYAVSSTNTHLLRWLFSNALSRYLGRISYALYLVHGPVVHMLGFWLVPWFWDLLGARDPATGAIKSMSGKEAGFAAAFLIVTAVVVWAADVFWRCVDARCVQLAKWVEANLAAL
;
A
#
# COMPACT_ATOMS: atom_id res chain seq x y z
N MET A 1 0.17 -6.95 -5.75
CA MET A 1 -0.71 -5.82 -5.36
C MET A 1 0.09 -4.63 -4.82
N ARG A 2 0.79 -4.72 -3.68
CA ARG A 2 1.50 -3.57 -3.07
C ARG A 2 2.42 -2.77 -4.01
N GLY A 3 3.13 -3.44 -4.93
CA GLY A 3 4.02 -2.76 -5.89
C GLY A 3 3.28 -1.88 -6.91
N TRP A 4 2.13 -2.35 -7.40
CA TRP A 4 1.28 -1.54 -8.29
C TRP A 4 0.64 -0.39 -7.52
N ALA A 5 0.17 -0.64 -6.29
CA ALA A 5 -0.38 0.41 -5.44
C ALA A 5 0.65 1.53 -5.18
N SER A 6 1.91 1.20 -4.91
CA SER A 6 2.97 2.22 -4.70
C SER A 6 3.24 3.03 -5.96
N PHE A 7 3.21 2.36 -7.12
CA PHE A 7 3.41 3.04 -8.40
C PHE A 7 2.27 4.01 -8.73
N PHE A 8 1.01 3.62 -8.47
CA PHE A 8 -0.15 4.50 -8.66
C PHE A 8 -0.22 5.65 -7.65
N VAL A 9 0.24 5.45 -6.41
CA VAL A 9 0.45 6.56 -5.46
C VAL A 9 1.47 7.55 -6.01
N TYR A 10 2.62 7.07 -6.50
CA TYR A 10 3.60 7.92 -7.16
C TYR A 10 2.99 8.67 -8.36
N PHE A 11 2.26 7.98 -9.24
CA PHE A 11 1.60 8.62 -10.39
C PHE A 11 0.63 9.73 -9.95
N ARG A 12 -0.14 9.50 -8.88
CA ARG A 12 -1.01 10.52 -8.30
C ARG A 12 -0.21 11.72 -7.77
N HIS A 13 0.87 11.52 -7.03
CA HIS A 13 1.69 12.64 -6.54
C HIS A 13 2.36 13.43 -7.67
N PHE A 14 2.76 12.75 -8.75
CA PHE A 14 3.31 13.42 -9.93
C PHE A 14 2.25 14.24 -10.70
N SER A 15 1.03 13.71 -10.85
CA SER A 15 -0.05 14.34 -11.62
C SER A 15 -0.89 15.36 -10.83
N SER A 16 -0.93 15.26 -9.50
CA SER A 16 -1.82 16.07 -8.65
C SER A 16 -1.50 17.56 -8.75
N ALA A 17 -0.24 17.93 -8.97
CA ALA A 17 0.21 19.31 -9.08
C ALA A 17 -0.28 19.99 -10.37
N THR A 18 -0.37 19.25 -11.48
CA THR A 18 -0.60 19.80 -12.83
C THR A 18 -2.03 19.59 -13.33
N HIS A 19 -2.77 18.63 -12.74
CA HIS A 19 -4.10 18.21 -13.16
C HIS A 19 -5.09 18.26 -11.99
N PRO A 20 -5.60 19.46 -11.61
CA PRO A 20 -6.53 19.64 -10.48
C PRO A 20 -7.81 18.81 -10.59
N ASN A 21 -8.26 18.57 -11.84
CA ASN A 21 -9.53 17.91 -12.12
C ASN A 21 -9.51 16.40 -11.84
N LEU A 22 -8.36 15.79 -11.55
CA LEU A 22 -8.27 14.37 -11.23
C LEU A 22 -9.03 13.98 -9.97
N LEU A 23 -9.40 14.92 -9.10
CA LEU A 23 -10.21 14.67 -7.91
C LEU A 23 -11.67 14.33 -8.23
N TYR A 24 -12.20 14.84 -9.35
CA TYR A 24 -13.60 14.69 -9.73
C TYR A 24 -13.86 13.41 -10.53
N GLY A 25 -15.05 12.84 -10.33
CA GLY A 25 -15.55 11.74 -11.14
C GLY A 25 -15.91 12.17 -12.57
N TYR A 26 -15.90 11.21 -13.50
CA TYR A 26 -16.41 11.43 -14.84
C TYR A 26 -17.87 11.88 -14.80
N GLY A 27 -18.23 12.90 -15.57
CA GLY A 27 -19.58 13.45 -15.60
C GLY A 27 -19.93 14.36 -14.43
N ALA A 28 -18.97 14.69 -13.55
CA ALA A 28 -19.24 15.52 -12.37
C ALA A 28 -19.71 16.94 -12.72
N ASN A 29 -19.20 17.50 -13.81
CA ASN A 29 -19.65 18.74 -14.41
C ASN A 29 -19.19 18.77 -15.88
N ARG A 30 -19.55 19.82 -16.63
CA ARG A 30 -19.18 19.97 -18.04
C ARG A 30 -17.66 20.04 -18.30
N LEU A 31 -16.85 20.27 -17.27
CA LEU A 31 -15.38 20.35 -17.34
C LEU A 31 -14.68 19.02 -16.99
N ASN A 32 -15.44 18.03 -16.49
CA ASN A 32 -14.94 16.75 -15.97
C ASN A 32 -15.44 15.57 -16.82
N MET A 33 -15.03 15.55 -18.08
CA MET A 33 -15.39 14.52 -19.07
C MET A 33 -14.16 13.76 -19.56
N TRP A 34 -13.09 13.69 -18.76
CA TRP A 34 -11.83 13.08 -19.17
C TRP A 34 -11.88 11.57 -19.01
N ILE A 35 -11.38 10.81 -19.99
CA ILE A 35 -11.40 9.34 -20.00
C ILE A 35 -10.74 8.76 -18.74
N VAL A 36 -9.68 9.38 -18.23
CA VAL A 36 -8.99 8.94 -16.99
C VAL A 36 -9.87 9.02 -15.75
N GLN A 37 -10.96 9.78 -15.77
CA GLN A 37 -11.91 9.90 -14.65
C GLN A 37 -12.94 8.75 -14.62
N LEU A 38 -13.01 7.93 -15.67
CA LEU A 38 -13.92 6.78 -15.72
C LEU A 38 -13.56 5.73 -14.64
N PRO A 39 -14.56 4.96 -14.14
CA PRO A 39 -14.30 3.83 -13.27
C PRO A 39 -13.25 2.88 -13.87
N PHE A 40 -12.51 2.19 -13.00
CA PHE A 40 -11.36 1.33 -13.31
C PHE A 40 -10.11 2.10 -13.81
N LEU A 41 -10.25 2.95 -14.82
CA LEU A 41 -9.13 3.74 -15.36
C LEU A 41 -8.62 4.76 -14.34
N ARG A 42 -9.54 5.36 -13.58
CA ARG A 42 -9.22 6.28 -12.49
C ARG A 42 -8.32 5.68 -11.41
N LEU A 43 -8.28 4.35 -11.24
CA LEU A 43 -7.41 3.72 -10.25
C LEU A 43 -5.94 4.07 -10.42
N ILE A 44 -5.51 4.36 -11.65
CA ILE A 44 -4.14 4.79 -11.96
C ILE A 44 -3.80 6.11 -11.23
N VAL A 45 -4.80 6.99 -11.04
CA VAL A 45 -4.68 8.31 -10.38
C VAL A 45 -5.35 8.35 -9.00
N ALA A 46 -5.91 7.24 -8.50
CA ALA A 46 -6.65 7.20 -7.23
C ALA A 46 -5.73 6.90 -6.04
N GLY A 47 -4.94 7.89 -5.63
CA GLY A 47 -4.04 7.77 -4.46
C GLY A 47 -4.73 7.25 -3.18
N PRO A 48 -5.87 7.83 -2.74
CA PRO A 48 -6.56 7.38 -1.52
C PRO A 48 -7.03 5.92 -1.57
N ALA A 49 -7.44 5.44 -2.74
CA ALA A 49 -7.81 4.04 -2.95
C ALA A 49 -6.61 3.10 -2.77
N MET A 50 -5.42 3.50 -3.25
CA MET A 50 -4.18 2.73 -3.06
C MET A 50 -3.72 2.72 -1.60
N VAL A 51 -3.90 3.81 -0.86
CA VAL A 51 -3.65 3.85 0.60
C VAL A 51 -4.56 2.85 1.31
N SER A 52 -5.82 2.74 0.88
CA SER A 52 -6.76 1.78 1.45
C SER A 52 -6.32 0.33 1.20
N LEU A 53 -5.84 0.02 -0.02
CA LEU A 53 -5.23 -1.27 -0.35
C LEU A 53 -3.99 -1.58 0.49
N PHE A 54 -3.14 -0.58 0.77
CA PHE A 54 -1.96 -0.78 1.64
C PHE A 54 -2.35 -1.18 3.07
N PHE A 55 -3.34 -0.53 3.66
CA PHE A 55 -3.74 -0.82 5.04
C PHE A 55 -4.39 -2.19 5.18
N ILE A 56 -5.27 -2.60 4.27
CA ILE A 56 -5.86 -3.95 4.35
C ILE A 56 -4.83 -5.05 4.09
N VAL A 57 -3.89 -4.84 3.15
CA VAL A 57 -2.80 -5.80 2.88
C VAL A 57 -1.86 -5.88 4.08
N SER A 58 -1.64 -4.76 4.78
CA SER A 58 -0.87 -4.72 6.02
C SER A 58 -1.54 -5.55 7.10
N GLY A 59 -2.84 -5.32 7.37
CA GLY A 59 -3.61 -6.14 8.31
C GLY A 59 -3.57 -7.64 7.98
N TYR A 60 -3.77 -7.99 6.70
CA TYR A 60 -3.70 -9.38 6.25
C TYR A 60 -2.31 -10.01 6.46
N SER A 61 -1.25 -9.32 6.05
CA SER A 61 0.12 -9.86 6.08
C SER A 61 0.72 -9.94 7.48
N LEU A 62 0.37 -8.99 8.35
CA LEU A 62 0.80 -8.98 9.76
C LEU A 62 0.16 -10.12 10.55
N SER A 63 -1.11 -10.42 10.29
CA SER A 63 -1.81 -11.54 10.93
C SER A 63 -1.40 -12.90 10.40
N TRP A 64 -0.82 -12.98 9.20
CA TRP A 64 -0.52 -14.26 8.54
C TRP A 64 0.37 -15.18 9.37
N ALA A 65 1.52 -14.70 9.84
CA ALA A 65 2.48 -15.55 10.55
C ALA A 65 1.98 -16.03 11.93
N PRO A 66 1.38 -15.19 12.78
CA PRO A 66 0.73 -15.63 14.01
C PRO A 66 -0.42 -16.61 13.77
N LEU A 67 -1.32 -16.32 12.83
CA LEU A 67 -2.46 -17.19 12.53
C LEU A 67 -2.01 -18.55 11.95
N LYS A 68 -0.95 -18.55 11.13
CA LYS A 68 -0.34 -19.80 10.64
C LYS A 68 0.23 -20.65 11.78
N ALA A 69 0.79 -20.04 12.84
CA ALA A 69 1.25 -20.80 14.02
C ALA A 69 0.08 -21.47 14.73
N LEU A 70 -1.06 -20.77 14.85
CA LEU A 70 -2.26 -21.30 15.50
C LEU A 70 -2.91 -22.45 14.71
N HIS A 71 -2.67 -22.50 13.41
CA HIS A 71 -3.19 -23.54 12.53
C HIS A 71 -2.25 -24.75 12.42
N ALA A 72 -0.96 -24.61 12.79
CA ALA A 72 -0.06 -25.76 12.86
C ALA A 72 -0.61 -26.75 13.91
N ARG A 73 -0.83 -28.00 13.50
CA ARG A 73 -1.49 -29.05 14.32
C ARG A 73 -0.60 -29.64 15.43
N GLU A 74 0.62 -29.14 15.57
CA GLU A 74 1.54 -29.53 16.63
C GLU A 74 1.19 -28.77 17.93
N GLY A 75 1.35 -29.43 19.08
CA GLY A 75 1.11 -28.82 20.39
C GLY A 75 1.89 -27.50 20.55
N GLY A 76 1.31 -26.52 21.25
CA GLY A 76 1.99 -25.23 21.51
C GLY A 76 1.74 -24.12 20.47
N GLY A 77 0.80 -24.28 19.53
CA GLY A 77 0.52 -23.27 18.50
C GLY A 77 0.24 -21.85 19.05
N ALA A 78 -0.37 -21.74 20.24
CA ALA A 78 -0.62 -20.46 20.89
C ALA A 78 0.65 -19.77 21.40
N GLU A 79 1.61 -20.53 21.92
CA GLU A 79 2.91 -20.01 22.36
C GLU A 79 3.74 -19.57 21.15
N ALA A 80 3.78 -20.41 20.11
CA ALA A 80 4.43 -20.06 18.84
C ALA A 80 3.82 -18.78 18.22
N ALA A 81 2.50 -18.59 18.32
CA ALA A 81 1.84 -17.38 17.85
C ALA A 81 2.21 -16.14 18.69
N LEU A 82 2.26 -16.27 20.02
CA LEU A 82 2.70 -15.19 20.91
C LEU A 82 4.16 -14.80 20.67
N LEU A 83 5.05 -15.78 20.47
CA LEU A 83 6.45 -15.53 20.11
C LEU A 83 6.55 -14.75 18.80
N ARG A 84 5.78 -15.15 17.77
CA ARG A 84 5.72 -14.42 16.49
C ARG A 84 5.17 -13.00 16.65
N LEU A 85 4.17 -12.80 17.50
CA LEU A 85 3.60 -11.48 17.78
C LEU A 85 4.57 -10.57 18.52
N SER A 86 5.24 -11.08 19.56
CA SER A 86 6.28 -10.34 20.29
C SER A 86 7.40 -9.90 19.35
N SER A 87 7.91 -10.85 18.56
CA SER A 87 8.95 -10.63 17.56
C SER A 87 8.52 -9.63 16.46
N ALA A 88 7.28 -9.73 15.98
CA ALA A 88 6.73 -8.78 15.02
C ALA A 88 6.62 -7.38 15.63
N THR A 89 6.18 -7.27 16.88
CA THR A 89 6.01 -6.00 17.62
C THR A 89 7.35 -5.30 17.82
N PHE A 90 8.37 -6.01 18.33
CA PHE A 90 9.69 -5.46 18.59
C PHE A 90 10.32 -4.81 17.35
N ARG A 91 10.32 -5.53 16.22
CA ARG A 91 10.93 -5.03 14.98
C ARG A 91 10.08 -4.00 14.25
N ARG A 92 8.79 -3.85 14.58
CA ARG A 92 7.85 -3.05 13.77
C ARG A 92 8.26 -1.59 13.70
N ALA A 93 8.62 -1.00 14.83
CA ALA A 93 9.04 0.40 14.90
C ALA A 93 10.29 0.66 14.06
N ALA A 94 11.35 -0.12 14.29
CA ALA A 94 12.60 0.00 13.53
C ALA A 94 12.38 -0.17 12.02
N ARG A 95 11.55 -1.14 11.61
CA ARG A 95 11.31 -1.43 10.20
C ARG A 95 10.53 -0.33 9.47
N LEU A 96 9.64 0.37 10.16
CA LEU A 96 8.83 1.46 9.58
C LEU A 96 9.52 2.83 9.67
N PHE A 97 10.17 3.12 10.79
CA PHE A 97 10.70 4.47 11.05
C PHE A 97 12.16 4.63 10.63
N LEU A 98 13.01 3.61 10.77
CA LEU A 98 14.44 3.78 10.51
C LEU A 98 14.75 4.14 9.05
N PRO A 99 14.20 3.45 8.03
CA PRO A 99 14.39 3.86 6.64
C PRO A 99 13.81 5.25 6.35
N ALA A 100 12.68 5.60 6.98
CA ALA A 100 12.07 6.92 6.82
C ALA A 100 12.95 8.05 7.39
N VAL A 101 13.58 7.83 8.54
CA VAL A 101 14.55 8.77 9.15
C VAL A 101 15.76 8.94 8.25
N VAL A 102 16.29 7.85 7.68
CA VAL A 102 17.40 7.93 6.71
C VAL A 102 16.97 8.69 5.45
N SER A 103 15.78 8.42 4.92
CA SER A 103 15.24 9.16 3.76
C SER A 103 15.14 10.65 4.05
N SER A 104 14.51 11.03 5.17
CA SER A 104 14.35 12.45 5.51
C SER A 104 15.66 13.16 5.82
N PHE A 105 16.65 12.45 6.36
CA PHE A 105 18.02 12.95 6.52
C PHE A 105 18.69 13.23 5.19
N LEU A 106 18.55 12.33 4.20
CA LEU A 106 19.06 12.56 2.85
C LEU A 106 18.36 13.75 2.18
N ILE A 107 17.04 13.91 2.38
CA ILE A 107 16.29 15.07 1.88
C ILE A 107 16.87 16.36 2.46
N MET A 108 17.16 16.40 3.77
CA MET A 108 17.78 17.58 4.40
C MET A 108 19.10 17.96 3.72
N TRP A 109 19.95 17.00 3.36
CA TRP A 109 21.19 17.27 2.62
C TRP A 109 20.93 17.72 1.18
N CYS A 110 19.99 17.09 0.46
CA CYS A 110 19.57 17.55 -0.87
C CYS A 110 19.06 19.00 -0.83
N VAL A 111 18.32 19.33 0.23
CA VAL A 111 17.87 20.70 0.51
C VAL A 111 19.04 21.59 0.80
N LEU A 112 20.09 21.21 1.53
CA LEU A 112 21.26 22.07 1.75
C LEU A 112 22.09 22.31 0.48
N PHE A 113 22.17 21.32 -0.41
CA PHE A 113 23.02 21.35 -1.60
C PHE A 113 22.44 22.04 -2.84
N GLY A 114 21.22 22.56 -2.82
CA GLY A 114 20.65 23.22 -4.02
C GLY A 114 19.66 22.39 -4.82
N LEU A 115 19.51 21.09 -4.53
CA LEU A 115 18.83 20.19 -5.47
C LEU A 115 17.33 20.46 -5.61
N TYR A 116 16.72 21.10 -4.61
CA TYR A 116 15.31 21.47 -4.63
C TYR A 116 15.03 22.79 -5.36
N ASP A 117 16.03 23.65 -5.59
CA ASP A 117 15.80 25.06 -5.99
C ASP A 117 15.01 25.20 -7.27
N ARG A 118 15.43 24.45 -8.31
CA ARG A 118 14.78 24.50 -9.61
C ARG A 118 13.34 24.02 -9.53
N GLY A 119 13.09 22.98 -8.73
CA GLY A 119 11.75 22.46 -8.49
C GLY A 119 10.87 23.44 -7.74
N GLN A 120 11.38 24.08 -6.68
CA GLN A 120 10.63 25.08 -5.92
C GLN A 120 10.31 26.32 -6.75
N LEU A 121 11.28 26.83 -7.53
CA LEU A 121 11.10 27.98 -8.41
C LEU A 121 10.08 27.71 -9.52
N ALA A 122 10.07 26.49 -10.05
CA ALA A 122 9.11 26.07 -11.07
C ALA A 122 7.70 25.78 -10.52
N PHE A 123 7.54 25.66 -9.20
CA PHE A 123 6.28 25.31 -8.54
C PHE A 123 5.31 26.50 -8.40
N THR A 124 4.94 27.11 -9.53
CA THR A 124 4.05 28.29 -9.56
C THR A 124 2.57 27.88 -9.61
N VAL A 125 1.66 28.75 -9.13
CA VAL A 125 0.19 28.49 -9.19
C VAL A 125 -0.27 28.35 -10.63
N LYS A 126 0.36 29.12 -11.51
CA LYS A 126 0.01 29.20 -12.93
C LYS A 126 0.34 27.92 -13.67
N ASP A 127 1.52 27.35 -13.42
CA ASP A 127 1.96 26.11 -14.06
C ASP A 127 1.37 24.87 -13.38
N MET A 128 1.19 24.93 -12.06
CA MET A 128 0.74 23.81 -11.24
C MET A 128 -0.46 24.25 -10.38
N PRO A 129 -1.66 24.36 -10.99
CA PRO A 129 -2.87 24.81 -10.31
C PRO A 129 -3.51 23.74 -9.40
N GLY A 130 -2.93 22.54 -9.36
CA GLY A 130 -3.43 21.40 -8.62
C GLY A 130 -3.04 21.41 -7.14
N TYR A 131 -2.91 20.21 -6.57
CA TYR A 131 -2.59 20.07 -5.16
C TYR A 131 -1.16 20.54 -4.88
N ARG A 132 -1.03 21.49 -3.95
CA ARG A 132 0.25 22.06 -3.55
C ARG A 132 0.80 21.34 -2.34
N GLU A 133 1.69 20.40 -2.60
CA GLU A 133 2.38 19.68 -1.54
C GLU A 133 3.30 20.61 -0.76
N PRO A 134 3.28 20.54 0.59
CA PRO A 134 4.24 21.27 1.41
C PRO A 134 5.68 20.87 1.05
N GLN A 135 6.53 21.87 0.82
CA GLN A 135 7.94 21.68 0.52
C GLN A 135 8.79 21.93 1.78
N PRO A 136 9.96 21.28 1.90
CA PRO A 136 10.85 21.51 3.03
C PRO A 136 11.31 22.98 3.12
N PRO A 137 11.52 23.49 4.34
CA PRO A 137 12.00 24.86 4.54
C PRO A 137 13.44 25.00 4.02
N LEU A 138 13.69 26.10 3.31
CA LEU A 138 15.02 26.48 2.83
C LEU A 138 15.69 27.42 3.84
N LEU A 139 16.48 26.89 4.77
CA LEU A 139 17.20 27.70 5.77
C LEU A 139 18.68 27.90 5.40
N ARG A 140 19.02 27.90 4.11
CA ARG A 140 20.42 27.93 3.62
C ARG A 140 21.18 29.21 3.89
N THR A 141 20.47 30.32 4.06
CA THR A 141 21.10 31.59 4.45
C THR A 141 21.62 31.55 5.90
N LEU A 142 21.23 30.53 6.66
CA LEU A 142 21.69 30.25 8.01
C LEU A 142 22.76 29.13 7.99
N PRO A 143 23.59 29.02 9.04
CA PRO A 143 24.54 27.92 9.16
C PRO A 143 23.87 26.55 9.06
N TRP A 144 24.56 25.57 8.46
CA TRP A 144 24.03 24.20 8.20
C TRP A 144 23.40 23.52 9.42
N HIS A 145 23.93 23.80 10.63
CA HIS A 145 23.45 23.20 11.86
C HIS A 145 22.04 23.67 12.24
N VAL A 146 21.57 24.81 11.72
CA VAL A 146 20.19 25.28 11.92
C VAL A 146 19.21 24.40 11.17
N GLN A 147 19.50 24.08 9.90
CA GLN A 147 18.72 23.11 9.13
C GLN A 147 18.74 21.73 9.80
N PHE A 148 19.90 21.29 10.30
CA PHE A 148 20.01 20.02 11.03
C PHE A 148 19.16 19.99 12.30
N LYS A 149 19.19 21.06 13.11
CA LYS A 149 18.32 21.20 14.29
C LYS A 149 16.84 21.20 13.92
N ASP A 150 16.48 21.81 12.79
CA ASP A 150 15.11 21.79 12.28
C ASP A 150 14.67 20.40 11.86
N TRP A 151 15.51 19.68 11.10
CA TRP A 151 15.30 18.28 10.76
C TRP A 151 15.18 17.39 12.01
N MET A 152 16.02 17.59 13.03
CA MET A 152 15.91 16.85 14.30
C MET A 152 14.57 17.10 14.99
N ARG A 153 14.12 18.37 15.07
CA ARG A 153 12.81 18.72 15.65
C ARG A 153 11.66 18.06 14.87
N ALA A 154 11.70 18.13 13.54
CA ALA A 154 10.70 17.50 12.68
C ALA A 154 10.69 15.96 12.83
N THR A 155 11.87 15.35 12.90
CA THR A 155 12.04 13.91 13.08
C THR A 155 11.52 13.46 14.45
N TRP A 156 11.83 14.22 15.51
CA TRP A 156 11.32 13.93 16.86
C TRP A 156 9.80 14.00 16.93
N ALA A 157 9.20 15.02 16.33
CA ALA A 157 7.75 15.16 16.26
C ALA A 157 7.09 14.04 15.44
N PHE A 158 7.73 13.60 14.35
CA PHE A 158 7.27 12.47 13.54
C PHE A 158 7.32 11.13 14.30
N LEU A 159 8.38 10.92 15.09
CA LEU A 159 8.54 9.73 15.94
C LEU A 159 7.60 9.73 17.16
N ASN A 160 6.94 10.85 17.46
CA ASN A 160 5.95 10.91 18.53
C ASN A 160 4.69 10.13 18.14
N VAL A 161 4.63 8.87 18.57
CA VAL A 161 3.49 7.97 18.31
C VAL A 161 2.22 8.41 19.03
N TRP A 162 2.28 9.30 20.04
CA TRP A 162 1.11 9.75 20.80
C TRP A 162 0.41 10.94 20.14
N ALA A 163 1.18 11.81 19.50
CA ALA A 163 0.70 12.95 18.74
C ALA A 163 1.48 13.04 17.42
N PRO A 164 1.07 12.28 16.39
CA PRO A 164 1.85 12.13 15.19
C PRO A 164 1.68 13.39 14.34
N SER A 165 2.79 14.02 14.00
CA SER A 165 2.81 15.13 13.06
C SER A 165 3.24 14.67 11.67
N LYS A 166 2.83 15.41 10.64
CA LYS A 166 3.40 15.25 9.30
C LYS A 166 4.87 15.68 9.35
N HIS A 167 5.76 14.89 8.77
CA HIS A 167 7.17 15.24 8.73
C HIS A 167 7.42 16.39 7.75
N THR A 168 8.04 17.48 8.20
CA THR A 168 8.22 18.71 7.39
C THR A 168 8.97 18.46 6.08
N TYR A 169 9.95 17.55 6.09
CA TYR A 169 10.78 17.24 4.92
C TYR A 169 10.13 16.24 3.95
N ASP A 170 9.14 15.48 4.43
CA ASP A 170 8.43 14.52 3.60
C ASP A 170 7.03 14.29 4.15
N VAL A 171 6.06 14.98 3.53
CA VAL A 171 4.67 14.94 3.95
C VAL A 171 4.08 13.54 3.87
N HIS A 172 4.59 12.68 2.98
CA HIS A 172 4.06 11.35 2.70
C HIS A 172 4.20 10.41 3.88
N LEU A 173 5.19 10.64 4.75
CA LEU A 173 5.51 9.80 5.92
C LEU A 173 4.38 9.67 6.95
N TRP A 174 3.34 10.51 6.87
CA TRP A 174 2.18 10.48 7.77
C TRP A 174 1.53 9.10 7.88
N THR A 175 1.52 8.31 6.80
CA THR A 175 0.92 6.98 6.80
C THR A 175 1.68 6.01 7.71
N LEU A 176 2.98 6.20 7.95
CA LEU A 176 3.79 5.28 8.75
C LEU A 176 3.38 5.28 10.22
N SER A 177 3.12 6.45 10.79
CA SER A 177 2.67 6.57 12.20
C SER A 177 1.28 5.96 12.38
N VAL A 178 0.41 6.13 11.39
CA VAL A 178 -0.90 5.46 11.33
C VAL A 178 -0.74 3.95 11.23
N GLU A 179 0.10 3.48 10.31
CA GLU A 179 0.37 2.05 10.09
C GLU A 179 0.92 1.40 11.36
N PHE A 180 1.81 2.08 12.07
CA PHE A 180 2.34 1.62 13.35
C PHE A 180 1.24 1.47 14.41
N ARG A 181 0.44 2.52 14.64
CA ARG A 181 -0.67 2.49 15.62
C ARG A 181 -1.66 1.37 15.34
N CYS A 182 -2.13 1.24 14.10
CA CYS A 182 -3.05 0.18 13.71
C CYS A 182 -2.42 -1.21 13.88
N SER A 183 -1.09 -1.35 13.65
CA SER A 183 -0.38 -2.61 13.88
C SER A 183 -0.38 -3.00 15.36
N ILE A 184 -0.10 -2.06 16.27
CA ILE A 184 -0.08 -2.34 17.71
C ILE A 184 -1.46 -2.75 18.21
N VAL A 185 -2.51 -2.04 17.81
CA VAL A 185 -3.91 -2.37 18.16
C VAL A 185 -4.29 -3.75 17.61
N LEU A 186 -3.91 -4.06 16.36
CA LEU A 186 -4.13 -5.38 15.78
C LEU A 186 -3.37 -6.48 16.54
N PHE A 187 -2.10 -6.25 16.91
CA PHE A 187 -1.31 -7.21 17.68
C PHE A 187 -1.93 -7.48 19.05
N ALA A 188 -2.36 -6.43 19.75
CA ALA A 188 -3.06 -6.57 21.03
C ALA A 188 -4.34 -7.40 20.89
N ALA A 189 -5.13 -7.18 19.83
CA ALA A 189 -6.31 -7.98 19.55
C ALA A 189 -5.97 -9.46 19.25
N LEU A 190 -4.91 -9.72 18.47
CA LEU A 190 -4.46 -11.09 18.18
C LEU A 190 -3.94 -11.82 19.43
N VAL A 191 -3.27 -11.11 20.34
CA VAL A 191 -2.89 -11.64 21.66
C VAL A 191 -4.14 -12.01 22.46
N ALA A 192 -5.13 -11.11 22.53
CA ALA A 192 -6.39 -11.37 23.24
C ALA A 192 -7.15 -12.59 22.67
N PHE A 193 -7.14 -12.76 21.34
CA PHE A 193 -7.88 -13.83 20.67
C PHE A 193 -7.07 -15.10 20.42
N VAL A 194 -5.83 -15.19 20.93
CA VAL A 194 -4.91 -16.29 20.61
C VAL A 194 -5.44 -17.66 21.05
N ARG A 195 -6.19 -17.69 22.18
CA ARG A 195 -6.79 -18.92 22.75
C ARG A 195 -8.21 -19.19 22.25
N CYS A 196 -8.79 -18.29 21.46
CA CYS A 196 -10.14 -18.48 20.93
C CYS A 196 -10.16 -19.53 19.81
N ARG A 197 -11.28 -20.27 19.72
CA ARG A 197 -11.55 -21.16 18.57
C ARG A 197 -11.53 -20.36 17.25
N PRO A 198 -11.14 -20.95 16.11
CA PRO A 198 -11.00 -20.23 14.83
C PRO A 198 -12.23 -19.42 14.42
N LEU A 199 -13.44 -19.98 14.57
CA LEU A 199 -14.70 -19.28 14.25
C LEU A 199 -14.98 -18.13 15.21
N VAL A 200 -14.78 -18.33 16.51
CA VAL A 200 -14.95 -17.29 17.54
C VAL A 200 -13.97 -16.14 17.26
N ARG A 201 -12.71 -16.45 16.97
CA ARG A 201 -11.71 -15.45 16.58
C ARG A 201 -12.13 -14.69 15.31
N ALA A 202 -12.69 -15.36 14.31
CA ALA A 202 -13.21 -14.69 13.11
C ALA A 202 -14.35 -13.72 13.44
N VAL A 203 -15.30 -14.14 14.27
CA VAL A 203 -16.42 -13.29 14.73
C VAL A 203 -15.90 -12.09 15.51
N LEU A 204 -14.94 -12.26 16.42
CA LEU A 204 -14.34 -11.17 17.19
C LEU A 204 -13.56 -10.19 16.30
N LEU A 205 -12.79 -10.68 15.32
CA LEU A 205 -12.12 -9.82 14.34
C LEU A 205 -13.13 -9.04 13.49
N PHE A 206 -14.23 -9.67 13.08
CA PHE A 206 -15.30 -8.97 12.37
C PHE A 206 -16.03 -7.95 13.26
N ALA A 207 -16.24 -8.26 14.54
CA ALA A 207 -16.79 -7.31 15.50
C ALA A 207 -15.90 -6.07 15.64
N MET A 208 -14.56 -6.22 15.58
CA MET A 208 -13.64 -5.08 15.53
C MET A 208 -13.81 -4.24 14.25
N VAL A 209 -14.08 -4.86 13.09
CA VAL A 209 -14.39 -4.11 11.85
C VAL A 209 -15.66 -3.28 12.03
N VAL A 210 -16.71 -3.87 12.60
CA VAL A 210 -17.98 -3.18 12.90
C VAL A 210 -17.77 -2.05 13.90
N TYR A 211 -16.99 -2.29 14.97
CA TYR A 211 -16.63 -1.25 15.94
C TYR A 211 -15.90 -0.08 15.28
N CYS A 212 -14.89 -0.36 14.44
CA CYS A 212 -14.17 0.69 13.70
C CYS A 212 -15.08 1.44 12.73
N HIS A 213 -16.09 0.77 12.15
CA HIS A 213 -17.06 1.40 11.27
C HIS A 213 -17.90 2.46 12.00
N TYR A 214 -18.43 2.13 13.18
CA TYR A 214 -19.23 3.06 13.99
C TYR A 214 -18.39 4.09 14.75
N SER A 215 -17.08 3.87 14.88
CA SER A 215 -16.15 4.83 15.50
C SER A 215 -15.49 5.79 14.50
N ASP A 216 -15.93 5.80 13.24
CA ASP A 216 -15.32 6.58 12.14
C ASP A 216 -13.80 6.35 11.99
N TYR A 217 -13.35 5.12 12.26
CA TYR A 217 -11.94 4.77 12.26
C TYR A 217 -11.58 3.85 11.08
N TRP A 218 -11.62 4.40 9.88
CA TRP A 218 -11.43 3.67 8.62
C TRP A 218 -10.07 2.97 8.50
N GLN A 219 -9.02 3.47 9.15
CA GLN A 219 -7.70 2.83 9.13
C GLN A 219 -7.73 1.50 9.91
N GLY A 220 -8.34 1.50 11.10
CA GLY A 220 -8.56 0.29 11.88
C GLY A 220 -9.51 -0.68 11.17
N TRP A 221 -10.55 -0.16 10.51
CA TRP A 221 -11.48 -0.96 9.70
C TRP A 221 -10.71 -1.83 8.69
N LEU A 222 -9.79 -1.23 7.93
CA LEU A 222 -8.99 -1.92 6.91
C LEU A 222 -8.04 -2.96 7.53
N PHE A 223 -7.38 -2.63 8.64
CA PHE A 223 -6.47 -3.55 9.33
C PHE A 223 -7.18 -4.79 9.85
N PHE A 224 -8.31 -4.60 10.56
CA PHE A 224 -9.10 -5.71 11.08
C PHE A 224 -9.77 -6.51 9.98
N ALA A 225 -10.25 -5.84 8.92
CA ALA A 225 -10.78 -6.50 7.73
C ALA A 225 -9.73 -7.41 7.08
N GLY A 226 -8.49 -6.93 6.94
CA GLY A 226 -7.37 -7.72 6.43
C GLY A 226 -7.07 -8.95 7.30
N SER A 227 -7.05 -8.76 8.62
CA SER A 227 -6.85 -9.86 9.58
C SER A 227 -8.00 -10.88 9.55
N PHE A 228 -9.23 -10.42 9.43
CA PHE A 228 -10.42 -11.25 9.26
C PHE A 228 -10.33 -12.11 7.99
N LEU A 229 -9.94 -11.51 6.86
CA LEU A 229 -9.71 -12.24 5.61
C LEU A 229 -8.63 -13.31 5.74
N ALA A 230 -7.54 -13.02 6.47
CA ALA A 230 -6.50 -14.01 6.76
C ALA A 230 -7.05 -15.18 7.60
N GLN A 231 -7.85 -14.88 8.63
CA GLN A 231 -8.50 -15.91 9.46
C GLN A 231 -9.48 -16.78 8.67
N LEU A 232 -10.30 -16.18 7.81
CA LEU A 232 -11.22 -16.91 6.93
C LEU A 232 -10.48 -17.88 6.01
N LYS A 233 -9.32 -17.48 5.49
CA LYS A 233 -8.51 -18.36 4.64
C LYS A 233 -8.09 -19.65 5.35
N PHE A 234 -7.59 -19.55 6.58
CA PHE A 234 -7.21 -20.75 7.36
C PHE A 234 -8.42 -21.64 7.68
N ILE A 235 -9.58 -21.04 7.98
CA ILE A 235 -10.84 -21.80 8.20
C ILE A 235 -11.25 -22.55 6.92
N GLN A 236 -11.15 -21.91 5.76
CA GLN A 236 -11.45 -22.55 4.48
C GLN A 236 -10.48 -23.69 4.15
N GLU A 237 -9.19 -23.52 4.48
CA GLU A 237 -8.17 -24.56 4.32
C GLU A 237 -8.45 -25.76 5.23
N ASP A 238 -8.81 -25.53 6.49
CA ASP A 238 -9.24 -26.59 7.43
C ASP A 238 -10.47 -27.35 6.92
N GLY A 239 -11.49 -26.63 6.45
CA GLY A 239 -12.71 -27.23 5.91
C GLY A 239 -12.44 -28.09 4.67
N ARG A 240 -11.55 -27.64 3.78
CA ARG A 240 -11.13 -28.43 2.60
C ARG A 240 -10.35 -29.68 3.00
N ALA A 241 -9.41 -29.57 3.94
CA ALA A 241 -8.66 -30.71 4.44
C ALA A 241 -9.57 -31.75 5.10
N ALA A 242 -10.55 -31.31 5.88
CA ALA A 242 -11.55 -32.19 6.48
C ALA A 242 -12.43 -32.89 5.42
N ALA A 243 -12.88 -32.15 4.40
CA ALA A 243 -13.67 -32.72 3.30
C ALA A 243 -12.87 -33.74 2.45
N SER A 244 -11.56 -33.50 2.23
CA SER A 244 -10.70 -34.47 1.55
C SER A 244 -10.49 -35.74 2.37
N ALA A 245 -10.37 -35.63 3.70
CA ALA A 245 -10.22 -36.77 4.59
C ALA A 245 -11.51 -37.59 4.72
N ALA A 246 -12.69 -36.96 4.59
CA ALA A 246 -13.99 -37.60 4.65
C ALA A 246 -14.43 -38.28 3.33
N SER A 247 -13.70 -38.07 2.23
CA SER A 247 -14.04 -38.68 0.93
C SER A 247 -13.66 -40.17 0.91
N PRO A 248 -14.57 -41.10 0.57
CA PRO A 248 -14.39 -42.54 0.75
C PRO A 248 -13.24 -43.21 -0.02
N GLY A 249 -12.55 -42.48 -0.91
CA GLY A 249 -11.41 -43.00 -1.69
C GLY A 249 -10.02 -42.80 -1.07
N ALA A 250 -9.90 -42.05 0.03
CA ALA A 250 -8.59 -41.73 0.64
C ALA A 250 -8.05 -42.82 1.59
N ALA A 251 -8.87 -43.83 1.94
CA ALA A 251 -8.53 -44.87 2.91
C ALA A 251 -7.76 -46.09 2.33
N LEU A 252 -7.39 -46.08 1.03
CA LEU A 252 -6.81 -47.25 0.34
C LEU A 252 -5.30 -47.17 0.03
N LEU A 253 -4.56 -46.22 0.60
CA LEU A 253 -3.09 -46.27 0.54
C LEU A 253 -2.52 -46.52 1.93
N PRO A 254 -1.98 -47.72 2.21
CA PRO A 254 -1.24 -47.96 3.43
C PRO A 254 0.05 -47.13 3.37
N THR A 255 0.19 -46.18 4.28
CA THR A 255 1.48 -45.56 4.57
C THR A 255 2.32 -46.60 5.29
N ALA A 256 3.17 -47.30 4.51
CA ALA A 256 4.19 -48.19 5.05
C ALA A 256 5.06 -47.43 6.05
N GLY A 257 5.24 -48.03 7.23
CA GLY A 257 5.95 -47.44 8.35
C GLY A 257 7.39 -47.09 7.99
N ALA A 258 7.77 -45.85 8.25
CA ALA A 258 9.15 -45.45 8.44
C ALA A 258 9.25 -44.88 9.85
N VAL A 259 9.92 -45.65 10.71
CA VAL A 259 10.28 -45.31 12.08
C VAL A 259 11.01 -43.96 12.08
N ALA A 260 10.48 -43.00 12.84
CA ALA A 260 11.12 -41.73 13.09
C ALA A 260 12.33 -41.96 14.02
N VAL A 261 13.53 -41.80 13.47
CA VAL A 261 14.71 -41.46 14.27
C VAL A 261 14.88 -39.95 14.20
N GLU A 262 14.71 -39.35 15.37
CA GLU A 262 14.85 -37.94 15.68
C GLU A 262 16.25 -37.44 15.34
N ASN A 263 16.35 -36.42 14.49
CA ASN A 263 17.55 -35.58 14.37
C ASN A 263 17.12 -34.12 14.16
N HIS A 264 17.41 -33.31 15.18
CA HIS A 264 17.37 -31.86 15.16
C HIS A 264 18.29 -31.32 14.04
N VAL A 265 17.71 -31.05 12.87
CA VAL A 265 18.33 -30.23 11.83
C VAL A 265 17.40 -29.08 11.53
N ILE A 266 17.87 -27.88 11.88
CA ILE A 266 17.31 -26.59 11.51
C ILE A 266 16.96 -26.65 10.03
N SER A 267 15.67 -26.63 9.70
CA SER A 267 15.21 -26.70 8.32
C SER A 267 15.67 -25.47 7.57
N LEU A 268 16.71 -25.65 6.75
CA LEU A 268 17.00 -24.77 5.64
C LEU A 268 15.72 -24.72 4.80
N GLN A 269 15.03 -23.59 4.90
CA GLN A 269 13.79 -23.35 4.19
C GLN A 269 14.05 -23.45 2.69
N GLU A 270 13.81 -24.63 2.12
CA GLU A 270 13.82 -24.83 0.67
C GLU A 270 12.83 -23.85 0.05
N LYS A 271 13.37 -22.92 -0.73
CA LYS A 271 12.60 -21.99 -1.52
C LYS A 271 11.83 -22.82 -2.55
N PRO A 272 10.48 -22.84 -2.54
CA PRO A 272 9.74 -23.65 -3.49
C PRO A 272 10.13 -23.26 -4.92
N LEU A 273 10.39 -24.26 -5.77
CA LEU A 273 10.65 -24.09 -7.20
C LEU A 273 9.60 -23.13 -7.81
N PRO A 274 10.01 -22.14 -8.63
CA PRO A 274 9.06 -21.21 -9.21
C PRO A 274 8.07 -21.96 -10.10
N GLN A 275 6.81 -22.03 -9.68
CA GLN A 275 5.74 -22.60 -10.50
C GLN A 275 5.68 -21.84 -11.85
N PRO A 276 5.53 -22.56 -12.99
CA PRO A 276 5.49 -21.94 -14.30
C PRO A 276 4.37 -20.89 -14.37
N GLN A 277 4.68 -19.73 -14.96
CA GLN A 277 3.70 -18.66 -15.09
C GLN A 277 2.59 -19.12 -16.04
N PRO A 278 1.30 -19.01 -15.66
CA PRO A 278 0.23 -19.29 -16.59
C PRO A 278 0.27 -18.27 -17.73
N THR A 279 0.12 -18.72 -18.97
CA THR A 279 -0.06 -17.81 -20.13
C THR A 279 -1.47 -17.21 -20.10
N LEU A 280 -1.67 -16.05 -20.72
CA LEU A 280 -3.00 -15.43 -20.80
C LEU A 280 -4.04 -16.37 -21.43
N SER A 281 -3.69 -17.07 -22.51
CA SER A 281 -4.58 -18.04 -23.18
C SER A 281 -4.99 -19.19 -22.26
N THR A 282 -4.05 -19.76 -21.50
CA THR A 282 -4.35 -20.85 -20.56
C THR A 282 -5.10 -20.37 -19.32
N ALA A 283 -4.96 -19.09 -18.95
CA ALA A 283 -5.68 -18.49 -17.83
C ALA A 283 -7.19 -18.34 -18.08
N PHE A 284 -7.59 -18.04 -19.32
CA PHE A 284 -8.99 -17.94 -19.71
C PHE A 284 -9.64 -19.31 -20.00
N GLN A 285 -8.88 -20.27 -20.55
CA GLN A 285 -9.40 -21.60 -20.92
C GLN A 285 -9.76 -22.51 -19.72
N ARG A 286 -9.29 -22.19 -18.51
CA ARG A 286 -9.49 -23.00 -17.29
C ARG A 286 -10.35 -22.31 -16.23
N LEU A 287 -11.22 -21.40 -16.64
CA LEU A 287 -12.03 -20.62 -15.70
C LEU A 287 -13.18 -21.48 -15.16
N SER A 288 -13.13 -21.83 -13.87
CA SER A 288 -14.24 -22.51 -13.19
C SER A 288 -15.31 -21.51 -12.72
N TRP A 289 -16.54 -21.95 -12.46
CA TRP A 289 -17.61 -21.08 -11.91
C TRP A 289 -17.21 -20.33 -10.62
N PRO A 290 -16.52 -20.95 -9.65
CA PRO A 290 -15.94 -20.23 -8.51
C PRO A 290 -14.93 -19.16 -8.90
N ASP A 291 -14.17 -19.35 -9.98
CA ASP A 291 -13.23 -18.35 -10.49
C ASP A 291 -13.96 -17.17 -11.13
N VAL A 292 -15.08 -17.41 -11.83
CA VAL A 292 -15.94 -16.34 -12.37
C VAL A 292 -16.45 -15.45 -11.23
N LEU A 293 -17.01 -16.05 -10.18
CA LEU A 293 -17.51 -15.28 -9.03
C LEU A 293 -16.41 -14.44 -8.36
N ARG A 294 -15.20 -14.96 -8.26
CA ARG A 294 -14.06 -14.22 -7.68
C ARG A 294 -13.60 -13.09 -8.59
N VAL A 295 -13.58 -13.29 -9.90
CA VAL A 295 -13.30 -12.21 -10.86
C VAL A 295 -14.37 -11.14 -10.76
N LEU A 296 -15.65 -11.50 -10.62
CA LEU A 296 -16.74 -10.55 -10.38
C LEU A 296 -16.58 -9.81 -9.04
N CYS A 297 -16.17 -10.49 -7.97
CA CYS A 297 -15.85 -9.84 -6.70
C CYS A 297 -14.66 -8.88 -6.86
N PHE A 298 -13.63 -9.27 -7.62
CA PHE A 298 -12.47 -8.42 -7.88
C PHE A 298 -12.87 -7.18 -8.67
N THR A 299 -13.66 -7.33 -9.75
CA THR A 299 -14.13 -6.20 -10.55
C THR A 299 -15.05 -5.29 -9.74
N LEU A 300 -15.95 -5.83 -8.92
CA LEU A 300 -16.72 -5.04 -7.97
C LEU A 300 -15.80 -4.25 -7.01
N GLY A 301 -14.76 -4.91 -6.49
CA GLY A 301 -13.76 -4.27 -5.65
C GLY A 301 -13.06 -3.09 -6.33
N LEU A 302 -12.63 -3.28 -7.59
CA LEU A 302 -12.01 -2.22 -8.40
C LEU A 302 -13.00 -1.08 -8.71
N PHE A 303 -14.27 -1.40 -8.96
CA PHE A 303 -15.31 -0.39 -9.19
C PHE A 303 -15.51 0.47 -7.95
N LEU A 304 -15.65 -0.13 -6.76
CA LEU A 304 -15.80 0.62 -5.51
C LEU A 304 -14.56 1.44 -5.14
N LEU A 305 -13.35 0.89 -5.38
CA LEU A 305 -12.08 1.63 -5.24
C LEU A 305 -11.97 2.82 -6.20
N SER A 306 -12.70 2.80 -7.32
CA SER A 306 -12.71 3.88 -8.29
C SER A 306 -13.62 5.05 -7.88
N ALA A 307 -14.25 4.99 -6.69
CA ALA A 307 -15.05 6.09 -6.17
C ALA A 307 -14.24 7.41 -6.14
N PRO A 308 -14.76 8.52 -6.68
CA PRO A 308 -14.06 9.80 -6.69
C PRO A 308 -13.91 10.42 -5.31
N ASP A 309 -12.89 11.25 -5.17
CA ASP A 309 -12.50 11.87 -3.89
C ASP A 309 -13.40 13.07 -3.56
N TYR A 310 -14.02 13.69 -4.57
CA TYR A 310 -14.76 14.95 -4.44
C TYR A 310 -16.13 14.92 -5.14
N ASN A 311 -17.16 15.47 -4.47
CA ASN A 311 -18.54 15.67 -4.97
C ASN A 311 -19.24 14.46 -5.61
N PHE A 312 -18.72 13.24 -5.43
CA PHE A 312 -19.26 12.05 -6.09
C PHE A 312 -20.71 11.71 -5.69
N SER A 313 -21.17 12.21 -4.54
CA SER A 313 -22.51 11.92 -4.02
C SER A 313 -23.66 12.52 -4.82
N HIS A 314 -23.38 13.55 -5.60
CA HIS A 314 -24.41 14.22 -6.43
C HIS A 314 -24.06 14.22 -7.91
N THR A 315 -22.81 13.95 -8.27
CA THR A 315 -22.33 14.28 -9.62
C THR A 315 -21.71 13.12 -10.37
N ALA A 316 -21.31 12.01 -9.71
CA ALA A 316 -20.66 10.89 -10.39
C ALA A 316 -21.66 9.77 -10.72
N PRO A 317 -22.00 9.54 -12.01
CA PRO A 317 -22.90 8.46 -12.40
C PRO A 317 -22.40 7.10 -11.89
N GLY A 318 -23.30 6.29 -11.35
CA GLY A 318 -22.99 4.99 -10.76
C GLY A 318 -22.60 5.01 -9.28
N TYR A 319 -22.21 6.16 -8.71
CA TYR A 319 -21.86 6.28 -7.29
C TYR A 319 -22.86 7.08 -6.46
N ILE A 320 -23.77 7.84 -7.07
CA ILE A 320 -24.78 8.65 -6.36
C ILE A 320 -25.57 7.79 -5.38
N TRP A 321 -26.17 6.70 -5.85
CA TRP A 321 -26.94 5.80 -4.98
C TRP A 321 -26.06 5.18 -3.88
N LEU A 322 -24.86 4.68 -4.23
CA LEU A 322 -23.94 4.06 -3.27
C LEU A 322 -23.49 5.04 -2.17
N SER A 323 -23.31 6.32 -2.53
CA SER A 323 -22.91 7.38 -1.60
C SER A 323 -23.99 7.75 -0.59
N GLN A 324 -25.26 7.48 -0.92
CA GLN A 324 -26.42 7.81 -0.10
C GLN A 324 -26.82 6.64 0.80
N THR A 325 -26.50 5.40 0.42
CA THR A 325 -26.97 4.19 1.11
C THR A 325 -25.94 3.53 2.01
N LEU A 326 -24.66 3.53 1.63
CA LEU A 326 -23.61 2.79 2.35
C LEU A 326 -22.92 3.57 3.48
N PRO A 327 -22.58 4.87 3.31
CA PRO A 327 -21.88 5.61 4.36
C PRO A 327 -22.85 5.97 5.51
N PRO A 328 -22.49 5.69 6.77
CA PRO A 328 -23.21 6.24 7.89
C PRO A 328 -23.17 7.78 7.86
N PRO A 329 -24.21 8.47 8.35
CA PRO A 329 -24.21 9.93 8.44
C PRO A 329 -23.04 10.51 9.26
N THR A 330 -22.41 9.68 10.09
CA THR A 330 -21.27 10.06 10.94
C THR A 330 -19.94 10.15 10.21
N TRP A 331 -19.83 9.64 8.97
CA TRP A 331 -18.58 9.67 8.20
C TRP A 331 -18.45 11.01 7.45
N PRO A 332 -17.50 11.89 7.81
CA PRO A 332 -17.31 13.17 7.13
C PRO A 332 -16.83 12.98 5.68
N GLU A 333 -16.05 11.91 5.43
CA GLU A 333 -15.52 11.56 4.12
C GLU A 333 -16.18 10.27 3.60
N ASN A 334 -17.44 10.39 3.20
CA ASN A 334 -18.30 9.29 2.79
C ASN A 334 -17.76 8.42 1.63
N TRP A 335 -16.81 8.91 0.81
CA TRP A 335 -16.14 8.07 -0.22
C TRP A 335 -15.24 6.99 0.40
N ARG A 336 -14.71 7.21 1.60
CA ARG A 336 -13.77 6.27 2.24
C ARG A 336 -14.37 4.90 2.49
N ILE A 337 -15.68 4.81 2.77
CA ILE A 337 -16.32 3.51 2.97
C ILE A 337 -16.31 2.68 1.68
N LEU A 338 -16.45 3.33 0.51
CA LEU A 338 -16.38 2.64 -0.78
C LEU A 338 -14.97 2.13 -1.03
N HIS A 339 -13.93 2.89 -0.68
CA HIS A 339 -12.55 2.41 -0.75
C HIS A 339 -12.28 1.27 0.24
N CYS A 340 -12.89 1.32 1.43
CA CYS A 340 -12.85 0.26 2.42
C CYS A 340 -13.45 -1.04 1.87
N LEU A 341 -14.70 -1.00 1.45
CA LEU A 341 -15.41 -2.15 0.86
C LEU A 341 -14.71 -2.65 -0.41
N GLY A 342 -14.28 -1.74 -1.28
CA GLY A 342 -13.56 -2.08 -2.49
C GLY A 342 -12.23 -2.78 -2.22
N SER A 343 -11.47 -2.30 -1.22
CA SER A 343 -10.25 -2.96 -0.74
C SER A 343 -10.53 -4.36 -0.20
N PHE A 344 -11.61 -4.52 0.57
CA PHE A 344 -12.05 -5.82 1.11
C PHE A 344 -12.34 -6.82 0.00
N PHE A 345 -13.17 -6.47 -0.97
CA PHE A 345 -13.50 -7.37 -2.08
C PHE A 345 -12.30 -7.67 -2.97
N ALA A 346 -11.47 -6.67 -3.28
CA ALA A 346 -10.27 -6.87 -4.08
C ALA A 346 -9.27 -7.82 -3.41
N VAL A 347 -9.03 -7.66 -2.11
CA VAL A 347 -8.08 -8.49 -1.36
C VAL A 347 -8.66 -9.86 -1.03
N TYR A 348 -9.97 -9.96 -0.76
CA TYR A 348 -10.66 -11.25 -0.66
C TYR A 348 -10.49 -12.05 -1.96
N ALA A 349 -10.77 -11.43 -3.10
CA ALA A 349 -10.64 -12.08 -4.41
C ALA A 349 -9.19 -12.43 -4.77
N VAL A 350 -8.18 -11.72 -4.28
CA VAL A 350 -6.78 -12.09 -4.51
C VAL A 350 -6.28 -13.16 -3.53
N SER A 351 -6.75 -13.13 -2.27
CA SER A 351 -6.28 -14.04 -1.21
C SER A 351 -6.93 -15.42 -1.24
N SER A 352 -8.20 -15.51 -1.65
CA SER A 352 -9.00 -16.75 -1.67
C SER A 352 -8.72 -17.67 -2.87
N THR A 353 -7.77 -17.30 -3.74
CA THR A 353 -7.86 -17.65 -5.15
C THR A 353 -6.61 -18.33 -5.71
N ASN A 354 -6.83 -19.46 -6.40
CA ASN A 354 -5.86 -20.10 -7.30
C ASN A 354 -6.02 -19.67 -8.77
N THR A 355 -6.99 -18.80 -9.08
CA THR A 355 -7.29 -18.36 -10.46
C THR A 355 -6.04 -17.84 -11.16
N HIS A 356 -5.83 -18.40 -12.34
CA HIS A 356 -4.65 -18.15 -13.17
C HIS A 356 -4.51 -16.68 -13.60
N LEU A 357 -5.62 -15.96 -13.84
CA LEU A 357 -5.61 -14.56 -14.27
C LEU A 357 -5.03 -13.60 -13.20
N LEU A 358 -5.55 -13.65 -11.97
CA LEU A 358 -5.06 -12.77 -10.90
C LEU A 358 -3.63 -13.14 -10.50
N ARG A 359 -3.28 -14.43 -10.55
CA ARG A 359 -1.90 -14.90 -10.36
C ARG A 359 -0.98 -14.39 -11.46
N TRP A 360 -1.39 -14.44 -12.72
CA TRP A 360 -0.63 -13.90 -13.85
C TRP A 360 -0.38 -12.39 -13.67
N LEU A 361 -1.43 -11.63 -13.32
CA LEU A 361 -1.33 -10.19 -13.13
C LEU A 361 -0.39 -9.80 -11.98
N PHE A 362 -0.51 -10.46 -10.82
CA PHE A 362 0.24 -10.06 -9.63
C PHE A 362 1.53 -10.84 -9.35
N SER A 363 1.78 -11.95 -10.05
CA SER A 363 2.95 -12.81 -9.81
C SER A 363 3.97 -12.77 -10.94
N ASN A 364 3.79 -11.96 -11.99
CA ASN A 364 4.81 -11.76 -13.01
C ASN A 364 6.09 -11.07 -12.46
N ALA A 365 7.17 -11.10 -13.24
CA ALA A 365 8.48 -10.59 -12.82
C ALA A 365 8.42 -9.09 -12.45
N LEU A 366 7.71 -8.29 -13.25
CA LEU A 366 7.52 -6.86 -12.99
C LEU A 366 6.76 -6.62 -11.69
N SER A 367 5.62 -7.28 -11.49
CA SER A 367 4.81 -7.18 -10.27
C SER A 367 5.59 -7.58 -9.02
N ARG A 368 6.42 -8.61 -9.11
CA ARG A 368 7.31 -9.04 -8.01
C ARG A 368 8.43 -8.04 -7.75
N TYR A 369 9.02 -7.47 -8.81
CA TYR A 369 10.05 -6.43 -8.70
C TYR A 369 9.49 -5.17 -8.04
N LEU A 370 8.37 -4.63 -8.56
CA LEU A 370 7.68 -3.50 -7.95
C LEU A 370 7.29 -3.79 -6.50
N GLY A 371 6.85 -5.01 -6.20
CA GLY A 371 6.54 -5.41 -4.82
C GLY A 371 7.75 -5.39 -3.89
N ARG A 372 8.94 -5.76 -4.39
CA ARG A 372 10.19 -5.76 -3.62
C ARG A 372 10.63 -4.34 -3.26
N ILE A 373 10.58 -3.41 -4.22
CA ILE A 373 11.03 -2.02 -4.02
C ILE A 373 9.91 -1.08 -3.52
N SER A 374 8.67 -1.55 -3.33
CA SER A 374 7.51 -0.67 -3.11
C SER A 374 7.63 0.28 -1.93
N TYR A 375 8.30 -0.14 -0.85
CA TYR A 375 8.47 0.68 0.35
C TYR A 375 9.56 1.75 0.12
N ALA A 376 10.68 1.39 -0.50
CA ALA A 376 11.68 2.35 -0.95
C ALA A 376 11.10 3.35 -1.96
N LEU A 377 10.30 2.87 -2.94
CA LEU A 377 9.60 3.72 -3.91
C LEU A 377 8.69 4.74 -3.20
N TYR A 378 7.95 4.29 -2.18
CA TYR A 378 7.14 5.17 -1.34
C TYR A 378 7.97 6.25 -0.63
N LEU A 379 9.19 5.96 -0.18
CA LEU A 379 10.04 6.95 0.49
C LEU A 379 10.73 7.93 -0.47
N VAL A 380 11.11 7.49 -1.67
CA VAL A 380 11.94 8.32 -2.58
C VAL A 380 11.14 9.09 -3.63
N HIS A 381 9.90 8.68 -3.92
CA HIS A 381 9.15 9.29 -5.02
C HIS A 381 8.88 10.79 -4.77
N GLY A 382 8.37 11.18 -3.60
CA GLY A 382 8.09 12.58 -3.28
C GLY A 382 9.31 13.49 -3.46
N PRO A 383 10.46 13.17 -2.84
CA PRO A 383 11.69 13.93 -3.02
C PRO A 383 12.15 14.07 -4.47
N VAL A 384 12.13 12.99 -5.23
CA VAL A 384 12.54 13.02 -6.64
C VAL A 384 11.56 13.84 -7.49
N VAL A 385 10.25 13.75 -7.22
CA VAL A 385 9.25 14.59 -7.87
C VAL A 385 9.49 16.07 -7.56
N HIS A 386 9.79 16.41 -6.31
CA HIS A 386 10.04 17.79 -5.90
C HIS A 386 11.34 18.36 -6.48
N MET A 387 12.42 17.57 -6.53
CA MET A 387 13.70 18.01 -7.09
C MET A 387 13.69 18.08 -8.63
N LEU A 388 13.14 17.04 -9.27
CA LEU A 388 13.27 16.84 -10.71
C LEU A 388 11.95 17.01 -11.46
N GLY A 389 10.86 16.43 -10.95
CA GLY A 389 9.55 16.44 -11.62
C GLY A 389 8.98 17.84 -11.81
N PHE A 390 8.94 18.64 -10.74
CA PHE A 390 8.42 20.00 -10.81
C PHE A 390 9.24 20.93 -11.72
N TRP A 391 10.53 20.64 -11.92
CA TRP A 391 11.34 21.36 -12.89
C TRP A 391 11.15 20.87 -14.32
N LEU A 392 11.13 19.55 -14.55
CA LEU A 392 11.08 18.97 -15.90
C LEU A 392 9.74 19.19 -16.60
N VAL A 393 8.62 19.14 -15.88
CA VAL A 393 7.29 19.33 -16.50
C VAL A 393 7.18 20.67 -17.24
N PRO A 394 7.40 21.83 -16.60
CA PRO A 394 7.35 23.11 -17.31
C PRO A 394 8.44 23.21 -18.39
N TRP A 395 9.63 22.66 -18.15
CA TRP A 395 10.70 22.66 -19.16
C TRP A 395 10.27 21.95 -20.46
N PHE A 396 9.63 20.78 -20.36
CA PHE A 396 9.09 20.07 -21.52
C PHE A 396 7.90 20.79 -22.16
N TRP A 397 7.07 21.49 -21.37
CA TRP A 397 6.01 22.32 -21.93
C TRP A 397 6.56 23.46 -22.80
N ASP A 398 7.69 24.05 -22.42
CA ASP A 398 8.35 25.07 -23.24
C ASP A 398 8.98 24.45 -24.48
N LEU A 399 9.69 23.32 -24.31
CA LEU A 399 10.34 22.60 -25.41
C LEU A 399 9.36 22.17 -26.51
N LEU A 400 8.17 21.71 -26.12
CA LEU A 400 7.13 21.24 -27.04
C LEU A 400 6.17 22.35 -27.50
N GLY A 401 6.43 23.61 -27.13
CA GLY A 401 5.59 24.74 -27.51
C GLY A 401 4.17 24.66 -26.94
N ALA A 402 3.99 24.02 -25.78
CA ALA A 402 2.71 23.93 -25.08
C ALA A 402 2.29 25.26 -24.47
N ARG A 403 3.26 26.12 -24.12
CA ARG A 403 3.06 27.45 -23.54
C ARG A 403 3.23 28.58 -24.55
N ASP A 404 2.46 29.63 -24.34
CA ASP A 404 2.66 30.93 -25.00
C ASP A 404 3.87 31.64 -24.36
N PRO A 405 4.90 32.06 -25.12
CA PRO A 405 6.08 32.71 -24.54
C PRO A 405 5.81 34.06 -23.87
N ALA A 406 4.79 34.81 -24.31
CA ALA A 406 4.47 36.13 -23.80
C ALA A 406 3.59 36.05 -22.54
N THR A 407 2.58 35.18 -22.57
CA THR A 407 1.60 35.07 -21.47
C THR A 407 1.88 33.91 -20.53
N GLY A 408 2.75 32.95 -20.88
CA GLY A 408 3.00 31.71 -20.14
C GLY A 408 1.77 30.79 -20.02
N ALA A 409 0.66 31.10 -20.70
CA ALA A 409 -0.55 30.31 -20.66
C ALA A 409 -0.41 29.05 -21.53
N ILE A 410 -1.12 27.99 -21.16
CA ILE A 410 -1.18 26.77 -21.98
C ILE A 410 -1.97 27.09 -23.25
N LYS A 411 -1.29 27.07 -24.40
CA LYS A 411 -1.89 27.27 -25.72
C LYS A 411 -2.20 25.97 -26.46
N SER A 412 -1.52 24.87 -26.10
CA SER A 412 -1.70 23.56 -26.71
C SER A 412 -1.86 22.47 -25.66
N MET A 413 -3.05 21.84 -25.62
CA MET A 413 -3.33 20.75 -24.70
C MET A 413 -2.54 19.49 -25.05
N SER A 414 -2.39 19.17 -26.35
CA SER A 414 -1.58 18.03 -26.79
C SER A 414 -0.11 18.21 -26.43
N GLY A 415 0.43 19.43 -26.57
CA GLY A 415 1.77 19.78 -26.10
C GLY A 415 1.92 19.65 -24.58
N LYS A 416 0.90 20.08 -23.81
CA LYS A 416 0.89 19.94 -22.34
C LYS A 416 0.97 18.48 -21.92
N GLU A 417 0.12 17.62 -22.48
CA GLU A 417 0.08 16.19 -22.12
C GLU A 417 1.31 15.44 -22.64
N ALA A 418 1.82 15.77 -23.83
CA ALA A 418 3.08 15.20 -24.34
C ALA A 418 4.28 15.58 -23.48
N GLY A 419 4.36 16.84 -23.03
CA GLY A 419 5.44 17.31 -22.17
C GLY A 419 5.37 16.70 -20.77
N PHE A 420 4.15 16.57 -20.24
CA PHE A 420 3.89 15.83 -19.00
C PHE A 420 4.34 14.37 -19.10
N ALA A 421 4.00 13.67 -20.20
CA ALA A 421 4.40 12.29 -20.43
C ALA A 421 5.92 12.14 -20.57
N ALA A 422 6.59 13.05 -21.30
CA ALA A 422 8.04 13.04 -21.45
C ALA A 422 8.76 13.24 -20.09
N ALA A 423 8.31 14.22 -19.30
CA ALA A 423 8.80 14.43 -17.94
C ALA A 423 8.55 13.20 -17.07
N PHE A 424 7.34 12.62 -17.12
CA PHE A 424 6.98 11.45 -16.34
C PHE A 424 7.88 10.24 -16.65
N LEU A 425 8.20 9.98 -17.91
CA LEU A 425 9.06 8.87 -18.29
C LEU A 425 10.48 9.00 -17.69
N ILE A 426 11.07 10.19 -17.79
CA ILE A 426 12.41 10.46 -17.25
C ILE A 426 12.39 10.37 -15.72
N VAL A 427 11.42 11.03 -15.08
CA VAL A 427 11.30 11.03 -13.61
C VAL A 427 11.04 9.61 -13.10
N THR A 428 10.23 8.82 -13.80
CA THR A 428 9.96 7.42 -13.44
C THR A 428 11.21 6.56 -13.51
N ALA A 429 12.05 6.73 -14.54
CA ALA A 429 13.32 6.02 -14.61
C ALA A 429 14.22 6.35 -13.41
N VAL A 430 14.31 7.64 -13.04
CA VAL A 430 15.08 8.08 -11.87
C VAL A 430 14.48 7.58 -10.56
N VAL A 431 13.15 7.64 -10.39
CA VAL A 431 12.45 7.14 -9.19
C VAL A 431 12.65 5.64 -9.01
N VAL A 432 12.51 4.85 -10.08
CA VAL A 432 12.69 3.39 -10.01
C VAL A 432 14.15 3.04 -9.71
N TRP A 433 15.11 3.74 -10.32
CA TRP A 433 16.52 3.57 -10.01
C TRP A 433 16.84 3.94 -8.56
N ALA A 434 16.42 5.12 -8.10
CA ALA A 434 16.63 5.58 -6.73
C ALA A 434 15.97 4.64 -5.71
N ALA A 435 14.78 4.12 -6.01
CA ALA A 435 14.08 3.16 -5.17
C ALA A 435 14.83 1.82 -5.07
N ASP A 436 15.40 1.31 -6.16
CA ASP A 436 16.18 0.07 -6.15
C ASP A 436 17.49 0.24 -5.35
N VAL A 437 18.20 1.36 -5.54
CA VAL A 437 19.41 1.69 -4.77
C VAL A 437 19.08 1.84 -3.29
N PHE A 438 18.06 2.63 -2.95
CA PHE A 438 17.64 2.84 -1.56
C PHE A 438 17.18 1.52 -0.91
N TRP A 439 16.50 0.65 -1.66
CA TRP A 439 16.09 -0.66 -1.19
C TRP A 439 17.31 -1.52 -0.79
N ARG A 440 18.34 -1.60 -1.64
CA ARG A 440 19.56 -2.40 -1.38
C ARG A 440 20.41 -1.82 -0.26
N CYS A 441 20.58 -0.49 -0.25
CA CYS A 441 21.54 0.19 0.60
C CYS A 441 20.98 0.49 2.00
N VAL A 442 19.67 0.74 2.12
CA VAL A 442 19.03 1.22 3.35
C VAL A 442 17.95 0.25 3.81
N ASP A 443 16.84 0.12 3.08
CA ASP A 443 15.65 -0.63 3.53
C ASP A 443 16.00 -2.07 3.94
N ALA A 444 16.62 -2.85 3.05
CA ALA A 444 16.99 -4.24 3.33
C ALA A 444 17.94 -4.37 4.53
N ARG A 445 18.85 -3.41 4.70
CA ARG A 445 19.79 -3.39 5.83
C ARG A 445 19.12 -3.01 7.14
N CYS A 446 18.19 -2.06 7.14
CA CYS A 446 17.38 -1.72 8.32
C CYS A 446 16.56 -2.93 8.80
N VAL A 447 16.03 -3.74 7.88
CA VAL A 447 15.33 -5.00 8.21
C VAL A 447 16.29 -6.00 8.85
N GLN A 448 17.49 -6.17 8.30
CA GLN A 448 18.52 -7.07 8.85
C GLN A 448 18.99 -6.60 10.22
N LEU A 449 19.23 -5.29 10.38
CA LEU A 449 19.60 -4.68 11.65
C LEU A 449 18.53 -4.94 12.71
N ALA A 450 17.24 -4.72 12.41
CA ALA A 450 16.17 -4.98 13.37
C ALA A 450 16.12 -6.45 13.83
N LYS A 451 16.38 -7.39 12.92
CA LYS A 451 16.47 -8.83 13.26
C LYS A 451 17.72 -9.14 14.09
N TRP A 452 18.85 -8.55 13.74
CA TRP A 452 20.10 -8.73 14.47
C TRP A 452 19.98 -8.17 15.89
N VAL A 453 19.42 -6.97 16.05
CA VAL A 453 19.19 -6.35 17.36
C VAL A 453 18.30 -7.24 18.23
N GLU A 454 17.21 -7.75 17.68
CA GLU A 454 16.34 -8.69 18.41
C GLU A 454 17.09 -9.96 18.83
N ALA A 455 17.85 -10.58 17.92
CA ALA A 455 18.56 -11.83 18.21
C ALA A 455 19.66 -11.68 19.26
N ASN A 456 20.25 -10.49 19.41
CA ASN A 456 21.32 -10.24 20.39
C ASN A 456 20.82 -9.61 21.71
N LEU A 457 19.68 -8.91 21.69
CA LEU A 457 19.10 -8.30 22.90
C LEU A 457 18.02 -9.17 23.56
N ALA A 458 17.34 -10.03 22.80
CA ALA A 458 16.44 -11.00 23.38
C ALA A 458 17.28 -12.08 24.08
N ALA A 459 17.32 -12.03 25.40
CA ALA A 459 17.66 -13.19 26.19
C ALA A 459 16.60 -14.26 25.88
N LEU A 460 16.96 -15.23 25.05
CA LEU A 460 16.23 -16.50 24.96
C LEU A 460 16.58 -17.33 26.20
#